data_AF-A0AA86XLH0-F1
#
_entry.id   AF-A0AA86XLH0-F1
#
_cell.length_a   1.000
_cell.length_b   1.000
_cell.length_c   1.000
_cell.angle_alpha   90.00
_cell.angle_beta   90.00
_cell.angle_gamma   90.00
#
_symmetry.space_group_name_H-M   'P 1'
#
loop_
_entity.id
_entity.type
_entity.pdbx_description
1 polymer ?
#
loop_
_entity_poly.entity_id
_entity_poly.type
_entity_poly.pdbx_seq_one_letter_code
_entity_poly.pdbx_strand_id
1 'polypeptide(L)'
;MKQEVHRFELTIESTISEIYGHFTKANSDQNLDRMFEGLQKKLSKINCSVRERECTFTNVYIAYGRRQEDFDGIKKTCHSFSTRRVDSIIKNHSNLSPENLLGEALRALE
;
A
#
# COMPACT_ATOMS: atom_id res chain seq x y z
N MET A 1 -22.67 15.29 17.78
CA MET A 1 -22.05 16.08 16.69
C MET A 1 -21.98 15.22 15.45
N LYS A 2 -22.63 15.60 14.34
CA LYS A 2 -22.44 14.93 13.05
C LYS A 2 -21.07 15.38 12.52
N GLN A 3 -20.11 14.47 12.39
CA GLN A 3 -18.86 14.76 11.70
C GLN A 3 -19.20 15.07 10.24
N GLU A 4 -18.93 16.30 9.79
CA GLU A 4 -18.95 16.62 8.37
C GLU A 4 -17.88 15.78 7.68
N VAL A 5 -18.32 14.81 6.89
CA VAL A 5 -17.41 14.00 6.08
C VAL A 5 -16.99 14.85 4.89
N HIS A 6 -15.92 15.64 5.06
CA HIS A 6 -15.30 16.34 3.95
C HIS A 6 -14.81 15.32 2.92
N ARG A 7 -15.53 15.26 1.79
CA ARG A 7 -15.17 14.43 0.65
C ARG A 7 -13.99 15.10 -0.04
N PHE A 8 -12.91 14.34 -0.24
CA PHE A 8 -11.75 14.83 -0.99
C PHE A 8 -12.16 15.21 -2.42
N GLU A 9 -11.81 16.43 -2.81
CA GLU A 9 -12.01 16.97 -4.14
C GLU A 9 -10.65 17.32 -4.74
N LEU A 10 -10.43 16.86 -5.98
CA LEU A 10 -9.17 17.08 -6.67
C LEU A 10 -9.20 18.43 -7.37
N THR A 11 -8.20 19.25 -7.09
CA THR A 11 -7.97 20.56 -7.70
C THR A 11 -6.55 20.62 -8.25
N ILE A 12 -6.24 21.62 -9.09
CA ILE A 12 -4.86 21.81 -9.60
C ILE A 12 -3.86 22.20 -8.50
N GLU A 13 -4.36 22.67 -7.37
CA GLU A 13 -3.57 23.04 -6.19
C GLU A 13 -3.38 21.87 -5.22
N SER A 14 -4.03 20.73 -5.48
CA SER A 14 -3.97 19.56 -4.61
C SER A 14 -2.52 19.08 -4.45
N THR A 15 -2.08 19.06 -3.21
CA THR A 15 -0.73 18.64 -2.84
C THR A 15 -0.63 17.11 -2.80
N ILE A 16 0.59 16.60 -2.88
CA ILE A 16 0.87 15.16 -2.73
C ILE A 16 0.32 14.64 -1.40
N SER A 17 0.40 15.42 -0.32
CA SER A 17 -0.03 15.00 1.02
C SER A 17 -1.55 14.82 1.10
N GLU A 18 -2.32 15.74 0.51
CA GLU A 18 -3.79 15.65 0.49
C GLU A 18 -4.26 14.47 -0.36
N ILE A 19 -3.64 14.27 -1.52
CA ILE A 19 -3.96 13.15 -2.41
C ILE A 19 -3.58 11.82 -1.73
N TYR A 20 -2.43 11.75 -1.09
CA TYR A 20 -2.02 10.57 -0.34
C TYR A 20 -3.01 10.28 0.82
N GLY A 21 -3.44 11.31 1.57
CA GLY A 21 -4.48 11.18 2.59
C GLY A 21 -5.83 10.71 2.06
N HIS A 22 -6.11 10.93 0.78
CA HIS A 22 -7.24 10.28 0.10
C HIS A 22 -6.97 8.79 -0.13
N PHE A 23 -5.80 8.44 -0.67
CA PHE A 23 -5.40 7.06 -0.97
C PHE A 23 -5.19 6.15 0.25
N THR A 24 -4.92 6.69 1.45
CA THR A 24 -4.88 5.89 2.69
C THR A 24 -6.22 5.20 3.01
N LYS A 25 -7.33 5.68 2.43
CA LYS A 25 -8.65 5.06 2.55
C LYS A 25 -8.78 3.77 1.74
N ALA A 26 -7.87 3.51 0.79
CA ALA A 26 -7.79 2.22 0.11
C ALA A 26 -7.28 1.15 1.07
N ASN A 27 -7.94 0.00 1.08
CA ASN A 27 -7.58 -1.17 1.89
C ASN A 27 -7.02 -2.34 1.06
N SER A 28 -6.91 -2.18 -0.26
CA SER A 28 -6.31 -3.15 -1.17
C SER A 28 -5.72 -2.44 -2.40
N ASP A 29 -4.81 -3.11 -3.09
CA ASP A 29 -4.22 -2.62 -4.35
C ASP A 29 -5.33 -2.33 -5.39
N GLN A 30 -6.29 -3.24 -5.54
CA GLN A 30 -7.39 -3.06 -6.49
C GLN A 30 -8.26 -1.84 -6.18
N ASN A 31 -8.49 -1.53 -4.90
CA ASN A 31 -9.22 -0.32 -4.51
C ASN A 31 -8.38 0.93 -4.75
N LEU A 32 -7.07 0.88 -4.51
CA LEU A 32 -6.15 1.97 -4.81
C LEU A 32 -6.12 2.29 -6.31
N ASP A 33 -6.07 1.27 -7.18
CA ASP A 33 -6.08 1.41 -8.63
C ASP A 33 -7.35 2.12 -9.12
N ARG A 34 -8.51 1.70 -8.61
CA ARG A 34 -9.81 2.34 -8.91
C ARG A 34 -9.83 3.81 -8.47
N MET A 35 -9.26 4.12 -7.31
CA MET A 35 -9.16 5.50 -6.83
C MET A 35 -8.26 6.33 -7.74
N PHE A 36 -7.11 5.78 -8.15
CA PHE A 36 -6.18 6.43 -9.07
C PHE A 36 -6.81 6.74 -10.43
N GLU A 37 -7.43 5.75 -11.07
CA GLU A 37 -8.19 5.96 -12.31
C GLU A 37 -9.31 7.00 -12.14
N GLY A 38 -9.98 6.98 -10.99
CA GLY A 38 -11.01 7.95 -10.65
C GLY A 38 -10.48 9.39 -10.60
N LEU A 39 -9.29 9.59 -10.01
CA LEU A 39 -8.63 10.89 -9.99
C LEU A 39 -8.14 11.32 -11.37
N GLN A 40 -7.60 10.42 -12.18
CA GLN A 40 -7.22 10.71 -13.58
C GLN A 40 -8.42 11.17 -14.41
N LYS A 41 -9.56 10.48 -14.30
CA LYS A 41 -10.82 10.86 -14.97
C LYS A 41 -11.39 12.19 -14.49
N LYS A 42 -11.12 12.59 -13.24
CA LYS A 42 -11.47 13.92 -12.74
C LYS A 42 -10.54 14.98 -13.31
N LEU A 43 -9.24 14.73 -13.28
CA LEU A 43 -8.22 15.65 -13.79
C LEU A 43 -8.41 15.98 -15.28
N SER A 44 -8.85 15.01 -16.09
CA SER A 44 -9.15 15.24 -17.51
C SER A 44 -10.35 16.18 -17.74
N LYS A 45 -11.24 16.33 -16.76
CA LYS A 45 -12.40 17.22 -16.82
C LYS A 45 -12.11 18.63 -16.27
N ILE A 46 -11.01 18.81 -15.55
CA ILE A 46 -10.63 20.12 -15.02
C ILE A 46 -10.09 20.97 -16.18
N ASN A 47 -10.70 22.14 -16.37
CA ASN A 47 -10.22 23.11 -17.34
C ASN A 47 -9.01 23.86 -16.75
N CYS A 48 -7.82 23.55 -17.25
CA CYS A 48 -6.54 24.11 -16.80
C CYS A 48 -5.52 24.03 -17.94
N SER A 49 -4.38 24.71 -17.79
CA SER A 49 -3.28 24.59 -18.74
C SER A 49 -2.69 23.18 -18.76
N VAL A 50 -2.03 22.82 -19.86
CA VAL A 50 -1.33 21.53 -20.00
C VAL A 50 -0.32 21.33 -18.85
N ARG A 51 0.42 22.40 -18.52
CA ARG A 51 1.44 22.38 -17.46
C ARG A 51 0.85 22.11 -16.08
N GLU A 52 -0.27 22.77 -15.72
CA GLU A 52 -0.95 22.54 -14.45
C GLU A 52 -1.51 21.13 -14.36
N ARG A 53 -2.07 20.63 -15.47
CA ARG A 53 -2.59 19.27 -15.56
C ARG A 53 -1.48 18.24 -15.35
N GLU A 54 -0.35 18.40 -16.02
CA GLU A 54 0.81 17.51 -15.86
C GLU A 54 1.36 17.55 -14.43
N CYS A 55 1.50 18.74 -13.84
CA CYS A 55 1.96 18.88 -12.45
C CYS A 55 1.03 18.16 -11.47
N THR A 56 -0.28 18.34 -11.62
CA THR A 56 -1.29 17.67 -10.78
C THR A 56 -1.25 16.16 -10.99
N PHE A 57 -1.11 15.71 -12.24
CA PHE A 57 -0.96 14.29 -12.56
C PHE A 57 0.27 13.68 -11.87
N THR A 58 1.42 14.35 -11.93
CA THR A 58 2.65 13.92 -11.26
C THR A 58 2.43 13.82 -9.75
N ASN A 59 1.75 14.79 -9.13
CA ASN A 59 1.42 14.71 -7.71
C ASN A 59 0.56 13.49 -7.38
N VAL A 60 -0.46 13.21 -8.20
CA VAL A 60 -1.33 12.04 -8.05
C VAL A 60 -0.52 10.74 -8.20
N TYR A 61 0.37 10.66 -9.18
CA TYR A 61 1.21 9.49 -9.43
C TYR A 61 2.19 9.22 -8.26
N ILE A 62 2.84 10.26 -7.73
CA ILE A 62 3.74 10.12 -6.58
C ILE A 62 2.97 9.62 -5.34
N ALA A 63 1.80 10.19 -5.07
CA ALA A 63 0.97 9.78 -3.94
C ALA A 63 0.50 8.31 -4.07
N TYR A 64 0.16 7.88 -5.28
CA TYR A 64 -0.21 6.50 -5.58
C TYR A 64 0.95 5.54 -5.31
N GLY A 65 2.14 5.83 -5.84
CA GLY A 65 3.33 5.00 -5.65
C GLY A 65 3.69 4.83 -4.17
N ARG A 66 3.67 5.92 -3.38
CA ARG A 66 3.89 5.86 -1.93
C ARG A 66 2.90 4.92 -1.23
N ARG A 67 1.62 4.97 -1.62
CA ARG A 67 0.61 4.10 -1.01
C ARG A 67 0.80 2.62 -1.40
N GLN A 68 1.26 2.33 -2.62
CA GLN A 68 1.67 0.98 -3.01
C GLN A 68 2.85 0.48 -2.19
N GLU A 69 3.88 1.30 -1.99
CA GLU A 69 5.03 0.95 -1.16
C GLU A 69 4.60 0.60 0.27
N ASP A 70 3.61 1.29 0.83
CA ASP A 70 3.04 0.94 2.14
C ASP A 70 2.37 -0.43 2.13
N PHE A 71 1.58 -0.75 1.10
CA PHE A 71 0.98 -2.09 0.97
C PHE A 71 2.04 -3.17 0.86
N ASP A 72 3.11 -2.92 0.11
CA ASP A 72 4.22 -3.86 -0.03
C ASP A 72 5.06 -3.98 1.24
N GLY A 73 5.25 -2.89 2.01
CA GLY A 73 5.88 -2.91 3.32
C GLY A 73 5.11 -3.76 4.33
N ILE A 74 3.77 -3.71 4.28
CA ILE A 74 2.89 -4.57 5.08
C ILE A 74 3.02 -6.04 4.63
N LYS A 75 3.06 -6.31 3.31
CA LYS A 75 3.28 -7.67 2.80
C LYS A 75 4.66 -8.21 3.16
N LYS A 76 5.72 -7.40 3.07
CA LYS A 76 7.10 -7.75 3.43
C LYS A 76 7.26 -8.05 4.92
N THR A 77 6.60 -7.30 5.80
CA THR A 77 6.62 -7.60 7.24
C THR A 77 5.98 -8.96 7.51
N CYS A 78 4.81 -9.25 6.93
CA CYS A 78 4.16 -10.57 7.05
C CYS A 78 5.07 -11.73 6.57
N HIS A 79 5.73 -11.60 5.42
CA HIS A 79 6.68 -12.61 4.93
C HIS A 79 7.91 -12.74 5.84
N SER A 80 8.42 -11.62 6.36
CA SER A 80 9.58 -11.60 7.26
C SER A 80 9.29 -12.26 8.61
N PHE A 81 8.04 -12.21 9.10
CA PHE A 81 7.64 -12.90 10.33
C PHE A 81 7.65 -14.42 10.13
N SER A 82 7.12 -14.92 9.01
CA SER A 82 7.12 -16.35 8.70
C SER A 82 8.55 -16.90 8.55
N THR A 83 9.43 -16.18 7.85
CA THR A 83 10.84 -16.58 7.69
C THR A 83 11.61 -16.55 9.01
N ARG A 84 11.42 -15.50 9.84
CA ARG A 84 12.04 -15.42 11.17
C ARG A 84 11.56 -16.52 12.12
N ARG A 85 10.30 -16.96 12.03
CA ARG A 85 9.76 -18.07 12.83
C ARG A 85 10.43 -19.39 12.44
N VAL A 86 10.54 -19.66 11.14
CA VAL A 86 11.24 -20.84 10.63
C VAL A 86 12.72 -20.82 11.01
N ASP A 87 13.43 -19.72 10.79
CA ASP A 87 14.85 -19.60 11.16
C ASP A 87 15.10 -19.77 12.65
N SER A 88 14.19 -19.25 13.50
CA SER A 88 14.26 -19.45 14.95
C SER A 88 14.05 -20.91 15.34
N ILE A 89 13.18 -21.64 14.65
CA ILE A 89 12.96 -23.08 14.89
C ILE A 89 14.19 -23.87 14.49
N ILE A 90 14.76 -23.59 13.32
CA ILE A 90 16.00 -24.22 12.84
C ILE A 90 17.14 -24.01 13.85
N LYS A 91 17.27 -22.79 14.39
CA LYS A 91 18.32 -22.44 15.35
C LYS A 91 18.12 -23.04 16.73
N ASN A 92 16.88 -23.12 17.22
CA ASN A 92 16.57 -23.63 18.57
C ASN A 92 16.41 -25.16 18.62
N HIS A 93 16.19 -25.79 17.47
CA HIS A 93 15.99 -27.24 17.33
C HIS A 93 17.08 -27.89 16.47
N SER A 94 18.31 -27.36 16.50
CA SER A 94 19.48 -27.86 15.76
C SER A 94 19.86 -29.33 16.02
N ASN A 95 19.24 -29.94 17.02
CA ASN A 95 19.51 -31.31 17.47
C ASN A 95 18.50 -32.32 16.87
N LEU A 96 17.49 -31.85 16.15
CA LEU A 96 16.52 -32.69 15.46
C LEU A 96 17.11 -33.21 14.14
N SER A 97 16.69 -34.41 13.74
CA SER A 97 16.97 -34.89 12.39
C SER A 97 16.30 -33.96 11.35
N PRO A 98 16.85 -33.87 10.13
CA PRO A 98 16.32 -32.99 9.08
C PRO A 98 14.82 -33.16 8.82
N GLU A 99 14.30 -34.39 8.90
CA GLU A 99 12.89 -34.72 8.68
C GLU A 99 11.99 -34.14 9.77
N ASN A 100 12.44 -34.21 11.03
CA ASN A 100 11.70 -33.67 12.16
C ASN A 100 11.72 -32.13 12.17
N LEU A 101 12.84 -31.54 11.77
CA LEU A 101 13.02 -30.10 11.69
C LEU A 101 12.15 -29.49 10.57
N LEU A 102 12.03 -30.19 9.43
CA LEU A 102 11.07 -29.85 8.38
C LEU A 102 9.62 -29.96 8.89
N GLY A 103 9.28 -31.03 9.62
CA GLY A 103 7.95 -31.23 10.18
C GLY A 103 7.52 -30.14 11.18
N GLU A 104 8.44 -29.66 12.02
CA GLU A 104 8.19 -28.54 12.94
C GLU A 104 8.06 -27.20 12.21
N ALA A 105 8.92 -26.94 11.20
CA ALA A 105 8.84 -25.72 10.40
C ALA A 105 7.50 -25.61 9.64
N LEU A 106 7.00 -26.73 9.09
CA LEU A 106 5.71 -26.78 8.40
C LEU A 106 4.53 -26.55 9.36
N ARG A 107 4.53 -27.17 10.54
CA ARG A 107 3.51 -26.94 11.58
C ARG A 107 3.50 -25.49 12.10
N ALA A 108 4.63 -24.80 12.04
CA ALA A 108 4.72 -23.40 12.42
C ALA A 108 4.24 -22.41 11.35
N LEU A 109 3.90 -22.89 10.14
CA LEU A 109 3.32 -22.09 9.06
C LEU A 109 1.78 -22.18 8.98
N GLU A 110 1.16 -23.12 9.72
CA GLU A 110 -0.29 -23.17 10.00
C GLU A 110 -0.69 -22.18 11.11
#